data_AF-A0AAJ1FSH2-F1
#
_entry.id   AF-A0AAJ1FSH2-F1
#
_cell.length_a   1.000
_cell.length_b   1.000
_cell.length_c   1.000
_cell.angle_alpha   90.00
_cell.angle_beta   90.00
_cell.angle_gamma   90.00
#
_symmetry.space_group_name_H-M   'P 1'
#
loop_
_entity.id
_entity.type
_entity.pdbx_description
1 polymer ?
#
loop_
_entity_poly.entity_id
_entity_poly.type
_entity_poly.pdbx_seq_one_letter_code
_entity_poly.pdbx_strand_id
1 'polypeptide(L)'
;MFKVIGKYGEIVFLTEKESAIIGYYMTGMKLQQIACRTGIDVLKIRYHKRTVMRKLGVKSNKDLILWFIANRPSFSLEEREG
;
A
#
# COMPACT_ATOMS: atom_id res chain seq x y z
N MET A 1 -10.11 -10.14 2.36
CA MET A 1 -10.09 -8.71 2.81
C MET A 1 -9.01 -8.58 3.88
N PHE A 2 -8.12 -7.59 3.78
CA PHE A 2 -6.95 -7.43 4.64
C PHE A 2 -7.19 -6.32 5.68
N LYS A 3 -6.93 -6.62 6.95
CA LYS A 3 -7.04 -5.68 8.07
C LYS A 3 -5.70 -4.96 8.26
N VAL A 4 -5.71 -3.63 8.30
CA VAL A 4 -4.55 -2.79 8.58
C VAL A 4 -4.91 -1.67 9.56
N ILE A 5 -3.91 -1.02 10.15
CA ILE A 5 -4.09 0.15 11.02
C ILE A 5 -3.91 1.41 10.17
N GLY A 6 -4.90 2.31 10.19
CA GLY A 6 -4.85 3.60 9.52
C GLY A 6 -3.93 4.59 10.23
N LYS A 7 -3.77 5.79 9.65
CA LYS A 7 -2.82 6.79 10.17
C LYS A 7 -3.12 7.21 11.61
N TYR A 8 -4.37 7.18 12.05
CA TYR A 8 -4.80 7.65 13.37
C TYR A 8 -5.13 6.49 14.33
N GLY A 9 -4.69 5.26 14.02
CA GLY A 9 -4.93 4.08 14.84
C GLY A 9 -6.26 3.35 14.56
N GLU A 10 -7.04 3.84 13.59
CA GLU A 10 -8.31 3.23 13.20
C GLU A 10 -8.11 1.91 12.45
N ILE A 11 -9.03 0.96 12.62
CA ILE A 11 -9.01 -0.29 11.85
C ILE A 11 -9.53 -0.02 10.45
N VAL A 12 -8.71 -0.34 9.44
CA VAL A 12 -9.04 -0.18 8.01
C VAL A 12 -9.06 -1.54 7.34
N PHE A 13 -10.07 -1.75 6.50
CA PHE A 13 -10.18 -2.95 5.67
C PHE A 13 -9.90 -2.64 4.20
N LEU A 14 -8.90 -3.32 3.67
CA LEU A 14 -8.53 -3.28 2.26
C LEU A 14 -9.05 -4.52 1.54
N THR A 15 -9.58 -4.32 0.35
CA THR A 15 -9.88 -5.44 -0.57
C THR A 15 -8.57 -6.07 -1.06
N GLU A 16 -8.64 -7.27 -1.62
CA GLU A 16 -7.45 -7.93 -2.18
C GLU A 16 -6.80 -7.10 -3.30
N LYS A 17 -7.63 -6.48 -4.16
CA LYS A 17 -7.16 -5.59 -5.23
C LYS A 17 -6.45 -4.36 -4.68
N GLU A 18 -7.04 -3.70 -3.68
CA GLU A 18 -6.44 -2.55 -3.02
C GLU A 18 -5.09 -2.90 -2.38
N SER A 19 -5.03 -4.04 -1.70
CA SER A 19 -3.83 -4.53 -1.03
C SER A 19 -2.72 -4.87 -2.02
N ALA A 20 -3.05 -5.57 -3.10
CA ALA A 20 -2.09 -5.93 -4.15
C ALA A 20 -1.55 -4.69 -4.87
N ILE A 21 -2.42 -3.73 -5.22
CA ILE A 21 -2.02 -2.48 -5.88
C ILE A 21 -1.07 -1.68 -5.00
N ILE A 22 -1.39 -1.51 -3.71
CA ILE A 22 -0.51 -0.80 -2.78
C ILE A 22 0.79 -1.58 -2.57
N GLY A 23 0.75 -2.89 -2.42
CA GLY A 23 1.94 -3.73 -2.31
C GLY A 23 2.92 -3.52 -3.47
N TYR A 24 2.45 -3.60 -4.71
CA TYR A 24 3.28 -3.33 -5.88
C TYR A 24 3.74 -1.87 -5.97
N TYR A 25 2.91 -0.92 -5.57
CA TYR A 25 3.32 0.48 -5.54
C TYR A 25 4.48 0.70 -4.56
N MET A 26 4.48 0.00 -3.42
CA MET A 26 5.53 0.10 -2.39
C MET A 26 6.85 -0.56 -2.78
N THR A 27 6.87 -1.44 -3.79
CA THR A 27 8.13 -1.94 -4.37
C THR A 27 8.76 -0.94 -5.34
N GLY A 28 8.16 0.23 -5.56
CA GLY A 28 8.64 1.26 -6.48
C GLY A 28 8.11 1.12 -7.91
N MET A 29 7.19 0.19 -8.17
CA MET A 29 6.60 0.04 -9.51
C MET A 29 5.77 1.26 -9.91
N LYS A 30 5.94 1.70 -11.17
CA LYS A 30 5.07 2.72 -11.79
C LYS A 30 3.69 2.13 -12.05
N LEU A 31 2.65 2.98 -12.07
CA LEU A 31 1.26 2.53 -12.27
C LEU A 31 1.06 1.73 -13.57
N GLN A 32 1.79 2.06 -14.64
CA GLN A 32 1.77 1.31 -15.90
C GLN A 32 2.34 -0.11 -15.75
N GLN A 33 3.39 -0.28 -14.95
CA GLN A 33 3.97 -1.60 -14.68
C GLN A 33 3.02 -2.43 -13.81
N ILE A 34 2.33 -1.80 -12.85
CA ILE A 34 1.30 -2.45 -12.06
C ILE A 34 0.13 -2.88 -12.96
N ALA A 35 -0.29 -2.02 -13.90
CA ALA A 35 -1.34 -2.36 -14.87
C ALA A 35 -0.98 -3.58 -15.71
N CYS A 36 0.23 -3.60 -16.29
CA CYS A 36 0.74 -4.74 -17.04
C CYS A 36 0.77 -6.02 -16.20
N ARG A 37 1.23 -5.94 -14.95
CA ARG A 37 1.36 -7.10 -14.05
C ARG A 37 0.02 -7.64 -13.54
N THR A 38 -0.97 -6.77 -13.34
CA THR A 38 -2.27 -7.13 -12.74
C THR A 38 -3.38 -7.32 -13.76
N GLY A 39 -3.19 -6.89 -15.01
CA GLY A 39 -4.25 -6.82 -16.02
C GLY A 39 -5.31 -5.75 -15.70
N ILE A 40 -5.08 -4.88 -14.71
CA ILE A 40 -6.02 -3.82 -14.32
C ILE A 40 -5.68 -2.53 -15.07
N ASP A 41 -6.70 -1.86 -15.60
CA ASP A 41 -6.54 -0.55 -16.22
C ASP A 41 -5.88 0.48 -15.28
N VAL A 42 -5.03 1.35 -15.85
CA VAL A 42 -4.25 2.35 -15.10
C VAL A 42 -5.17 3.33 -14.36
N LEU A 43 -6.32 3.71 -14.93
CA LEU A 43 -7.28 4.59 -14.27
C LEU A 43 -7.91 3.90 -13.06
N LYS A 44 -8.25 2.61 -13.19
CA LYS A 44 -8.75 1.81 -12.07
C LYS A 44 -7.70 1.68 -10.97
N ILE A 45 -6.44 1.47 -11.32
CA ILE A 45 -5.33 1.45 -10.34
C ILE A 45 -5.22 2.80 -9.62
N ARG A 46 -5.26 3.91 -10.35
CA ARG A 46 -5.23 5.25 -9.78
C ARG A 46 -6.41 5.48 -8.84
N TYR A 47 -7.60 5.04 -9.22
CA TYR A 47 -8.80 5.08 -8.38
C TYR A 47 -8.61 4.28 -7.10
N HIS A 48 -8.22 3.00 -7.19
CA HIS A 48 -7.99 2.16 -6.02
C HIS A 48 -6.94 2.75 -5.08
N LYS A 49 -5.81 3.23 -5.61
CA LYS A 49 -4.79 3.91 -4.80
C LYS A 49 -5.37 5.10 -4.04
N ARG A 50 -6.15 5.96 -4.72
CA ARG A 50 -6.79 7.12 -4.07
C ARG A 50 -7.79 6.70 -3.00
N THR A 51 -8.56 5.65 -3.25
CA THR A 51 -9.49 5.07 -2.27
C THR A 51 -8.75 4.56 -1.05
N VAL A 52 -7.65 3.81 -1.22
CA VAL A 52 -6.83 3.35 -0.10
C VAL A 52 -6.26 4.53 0.68
N MET A 53 -5.75 5.56 0.01
CA MET A 53 -5.26 6.76 0.69
C MET A 53 -6.34 7.42 1.56
N ARG A 54 -7.57 7.51 1.05
CA ARG A 54 -8.72 8.03 1.82
C ARG A 54 -9.05 7.15 3.01
N LYS A 55 -9.07 5.83 2.83
CA LYS A 55 -9.34 4.87 3.91
C LYS A 55 -8.30 4.94 5.03
N LEU A 56 -7.03 5.12 4.67
CA LEU A 56 -5.90 5.21 5.60
C LEU A 56 -5.71 6.60 6.23
N GLY A 57 -6.49 7.61 5.81
CA GLY A 57 -6.33 8.98 6.29
C GLY A 57 -5.06 9.71 5.83
N VAL A 58 -4.39 9.21 4.78
CA VAL A 58 -3.15 9.79 4.22
C VAL A 58 -3.46 10.73 3.04
N LYS A 59 -2.77 11.87 2.95
CA LYS A 59 -3.11 12.94 2.00
C LYS A 59 -2.19 12.99 0.79
N SER A 60 -1.00 12.41 0.88
CA SER A 60 0.01 12.43 -0.18
C SER A 60 0.64 11.06 -0.43
N ASN A 61 1.31 10.89 -1.57
CA ASN A 61 2.10 9.68 -1.84
C ASN A 61 3.21 9.49 -0.80
N LYS A 62 3.81 10.61 -0.34
CA LYS A 62 4.82 10.60 0.72
C LYS A 62 4.23 10.07 2.02
N ASP A 63 3.05 10.55 2.43
CA ASP A 63 2.36 10.06 3.63
C ASP A 63 2.04 8.58 3.53
N LEU A 64 1.63 8.12 2.34
CA LEU A 64 1.32 6.72 2.09
C LEU A 64 2.57 5.83 2.22
N ILE A 65 3.72 6.29 1.71
CA ILE A 65 5.01 5.59 1.86
C ILE A 65 5.44 5.56 3.33
N LEU A 66 5.37 6.70 4.03
CA LEU A 66 5.71 6.78 5.45
C LEU A 66 4.81 5.88 6.29
N TRP A 67 3.51 5.88 6.02
CA TRP A 67 2.55 4.96 6.66
C TRP A 67 2.95 3.50 6.43
N PHE A 68 3.30 3.12 5.20
CA PHE A 68 3.68 1.75 4.88
C PHE A 68 4.96 1.31 5.60
N ILE A 69 5.95 2.20 5.70
CA ILE A 69 7.19 1.93 6.44
C ILE A 69 6.89 1.77 7.94
N ALA A 70 6.09 2.66 8.52
CA ALA A 70 5.73 2.60 9.94
C ALA A 70 4.85 1.40 10.31
N ASN A 71 4.05 0.89 9.36
CA ASN A 71 3.16 -0.25 9.55
C ASN A 71 3.74 -1.57 9.02
N ARG A 72 4.97 -1.55 8.48
CA ARG A 72 5.67 -2.80 8.24
C ARG A 72 5.96 -3.40 9.62
N PRO A 73 5.62 -4.68 9.88
CA PRO A 73 6.22 -5.36 11.02
C PRO A 73 7.72 -5.15 10.84
N SER A 74 8.34 -4.56 11.87
CA SER A 74 9.74 -4.15 11.88
C SER A 74 10.52 -5.18 11.08
N PHE A 75 11.26 -4.73 10.08
CA PHE A 75 12.38 -5.53 9.62
C PHE A 75 13.28 -5.62 10.85
N SER A 76 13.06 -6.63 11.70
CA SER A 76 14.02 -7.01 12.71
C SER A 76 15.23 -7.42 11.88
N LEU A 77 16.23 -6.53 11.84
CA LEU A 77 17.58 -6.87 11.45
C LEU A 77 18.19 -7.76 12.54
N GLU A 78 17.49 -8.82 12.96
CA GLU A 78 17.97 -9.78 13.97
C GLU A 78 18.43 -11.10 13.35
N GLU A 79 18.38 -11.31 12.04
CA GLU A 79 18.94 -12.54 11.43
C GLU A 79 19.75 -12.26 10.16
N ARG A 80 20.76 -11.40 10.30
CA ARG A 80 22.01 -11.53 9.54
C ARG A 80 23.21 -11.30 10.47
N GLU A 81 23.29 -12.11 11.52
CA GLU A 81 24.57 -12.45 12.13
C GLU A 81 24.92 -13.88 11.70
N GLY A 82 26.11 -14.07 11.10
CA GLY A 82 26.70 -15.37 10.77
C GLY A 82 26.65 -15.75 9.30
#